data_AF-A0A6A0A7H2-F1
#
_entry.id   AF-A0A6A0A7H2-F1
#
_cell.length_a   1.000
_cell.length_b   1.000
_cell.length_c   1.000
_cell.angle_alpha   90.00
_cell.angle_beta   90.00
_cell.angle_gamma   90.00
#
_symmetry.space_group_name_H-M   'P 1'
#
loop_
_entity.id
_entity.type
_entity.pdbx_description
1 polymer ?
#
loop_
_entity_poly.entity_id
_entity_poly.type
_entity_poly.pdbx_seq_one_letter_code
_entity_poly.pdbx_strand_id
1 'polypeptide(L)'
;MKSSLSGSFPSRMFYCTAACYHGSFYCANRGYEPQQLSASFVDDGVCDCCDGSDEARGRCKNTCLDKSSSQKQAIKDRVAQISQSLDRKTDLMAQAIQLKANWAGKAHSIRSELEAQEAEVQRLQAAKESADAAAADERAQMAAQELARQAEADEAARAAAAAGQA
;
A
#
# COMPACT_ATOMS: atom_id res chain seq x y z
N MET A 1 -81.48 -13.53 -36.46
CA MET A 1 -81.66 -12.63 -35.29
C MET A 1 -80.26 -12.29 -34.78
N LYS A 2 -79.79 -11.05 -35.04
CA LYS A 2 -79.58 -10.02 -33.99
C LYS A 2 -78.44 -10.43 -33.03
N SER A 3 -77.30 -9.76 -32.90
CA SER A 3 -76.99 -8.35 -33.12
C SER A 3 -75.48 -8.11 -33.16
N SER A 4 -75.09 -7.12 -33.96
CA SER A 4 -73.85 -6.36 -33.80
C SER A 4 -73.81 -5.73 -32.40
N LEU A 5 -72.72 -5.89 -31.65
CA LEU A 5 -72.42 -5.04 -30.49
C LEU A 5 -71.23 -4.15 -30.81
N SER A 6 -71.55 -2.97 -31.35
CA SER A 6 -70.70 -1.79 -31.31
C SER A 6 -70.56 -1.31 -29.86
N GLY A 7 -69.55 -1.80 -29.15
CA GLY A 7 -69.17 -1.30 -27.83
C GLY A 7 -68.27 -0.09 -27.98
N SER A 8 -68.86 1.11 -28.01
CA SER A 8 -68.14 2.37 -27.83
C SER A 8 -67.52 2.37 -26.43
N PHE A 9 -66.21 2.15 -26.32
CA PHE A 9 -65.49 2.28 -25.05
C PHE A 9 -65.51 3.76 -24.65
N PRO A 10 -66.14 4.14 -23.52
CA PRO A 10 -66.01 5.50 -23.02
C PRO A 10 -64.54 5.70 -22.63
N SER A 11 -63.94 6.76 -23.15
CA SER A 11 -62.65 7.28 -22.72
C SER A 11 -62.59 7.25 -21.19
N ARG A 12 -61.68 6.44 -20.64
CA ARG A 12 -61.37 6.40 -19.21
C ARG A 12 -60.83 7.78 -18.81
N MET A 13 -61.76 8.66 -18.48
CA MET A 13 -61.49 9.86 -17.70
C MET A 13 -61.30 9.36 -16.27
N PHE A 14 -60.05 9.16 -15.88
CA PHE A 14 -59.67 8.95 -14.49
C PHE A 14 -59.93 10.25 -13.74
N TYR A 15 -61.19 10.48 -13.35
CA TYR A 15 -61.52 11.47 -12.34
C TYR A 15 -61.21 10.85 -10.97
N CYS A 16 -60.26 11.45 -10.24
CA CYS A 16 -59.97 11.10 -8.86
C CYS A 16 -61.23 11.32 -7.99
N THR A 17 -61.82 10.22 -7.52
CA THR A 17 -62.90 10.25 -6.52
C THR A 17 -62.30 10.42 -5.13
N ALA A 18 -62.38 11.64 -4.57
CA ALA A 18 -62.40 12.05 -3.15
C ALA A 18 -61.58 11.30 -2.05
N ALA A 19 -60.68 10.37 -2.36
CA ALA A 19 -59.94 9.54 -1.41
C ALA A 19 -58.41 9.79 -1.47
N CYS A 20 -57.99 10.92 -2.04
CA CYS A 20 -56.60 11.25 -2.31
C CYS A 20 -55.99 12.20 -1.27
N TYR A 21 -56.17 11.97 0.03
CA TYR A 21 -55.46 12.78 1.04
C TYR A 21 -53.99 12.33 1.23
N HIS A 22 -53.62 11.13 0.75
CA HIS A 22 -52.25 10.57 0.77
C HIS A 22 -51.94 9.68 -0.45
N GLY A 23 -52.43 10.03 -1.65
CA GLY A 23 -52.14 9.24 -2.85
C GLY A 23 -50.68 9.38 -3.28
N SER A 24 -50.04 8.31 -3.75
CA SER A 24 -48.79 8.39 -4.51
C SER A 24 -49.06 8.13 -5.99
N PHE A 25 -48.37 8.86 -6.85
CA PHE A 25 -48.37 8.70 -8.29
C PHE A 25 -47.07 8.04 -8.74
N TYR A 26 -47.13 7.13 -9.69
CA TYR A 26 -45.97 6.39 -10.17
C TYR A 26 -45.60 6.84 -11.58
N CYS A 27 -44.46 7.52 -11.72
CA CYS A 27 -43.84 7.80 -13.01
C CYS A 27 -43.15 6.54 -13.53
N ALA A 28 -43.58 6.04 -14.68
CA ALA A 28 -42.92 4.89 -15.31
C ALA A 28 -41.53 5.26 -15.87
N ASN A 29 -41.32 6.52 -16.28
CA ASN A 29 -40.04 7.09 -16.72
C ASN A 29 -39.28 6.16 -17.67
N ARG A 30 -39.95 5.63 -18.71
CA ARG A 30 -39.36 4.59 -19.59
C ARG A 30 -38.04 5.08 -20.20
N GLY A 31 -36.97 4.32 -19.96
CA GLY A 31 -35.61 4.68 -20.39
C GLY A 31 -34.77 5.37 -19.30
N TYR A 32 -35.37 5.73 -18.17
CA TYR A 32 -34.73 6.22 -16.95
C TYR A 32 -35.26 5.46 -15.71
N GLU A 33 -34.94 5.93 -14.51
CA GLU A 33 -35.37 5.36 -13.24
C GLU A 33 -36.85 5.70 -12.93
N PRO A 34 -37.67 4.70 -12.57
CA PRO A 34 -39.04 4.95 -12.14
C PRO A 34 -39.07 5.71 -10.81
N GLN A 35 -40.04 6.60 -10.66
CA GLN A 35 -40.13 7.47 -9.49
C GLN A 35 -41.56 7.47 -8.93
N GLN A 36 -41.67 7.55 -7.61
CA GLN A 36 -42.95 7.82 -6.95
C GLN A 36 -43.01 9.30 -6.55
N LEU A 37 -44.11 9.93 -6.89
CA LEU A 37 -44.45 11.31 -6.53
C LEU A 37 -45.64 11.32 -5.57
N SER A 38 -45.78 12.40 -4.80
CA SER A 38 -47.03 12.66 -4.09
C SER A 38 -48.12 13.02 -5.10
N ALA A 39 -49.37 12.61 -4.86
CA ALA A 39 -50.52 13.01 -5.67
C ALA A 39 -50.75 14.53 -5.66
N SER A 40 -50.13 15.28 -4.72
CA SER A 40 -50.14 16.74 -4.71
C SER A 40 -49.36 17.39 -5.86
N PHE A 41 -48.44 16.66 -6.48
CA PHE A 41 -47.59 17.11 -7.59
C PHE A 41 -48.12 16.65 -8.96
N VAL A 42 -49.39 16.21 -9.02
CA VAL A 42 -50.03 15.78 -10.27
C VAL A 42 -51.00 16.88 -10.70
N ASP A 43 -50.89 17.32 -11.96
CA ASP A 43 -51.64 18.44 -12.53
C ASP A 43 -51.49 19.77 -11.73
N ASP A 44 -50.34 19.99 -11.08
CA ASP A 44 -50.03 21.22 -10.33
C ASP A 44 -49.37 22.31 -11.20
N GLY A 45 -49.04 21.99 -12.45
CA GLY A 45 -48.42 22.87 -13.43
C GLY A 45 -46.89 22.84 -13.45
N VAL A 46 -46.25 21.97 -12.66
CA VAL A 46 -44.81 21.73 -12.64
C VAL A 46 -44.52 20.36 -13.26
N CYS A 47 -43.41 20.25 -14.00
CA CYS A 47 -43.01 18.98 -14.62
C CYS A 47 -42.03 18.22 -13.70
N ASP A 48 -42.54 17.29 -12.91
CA ASP A 48 -41.79 16.47 -11.96
C ASP A 48 -41.38 15.11 -12.54
N CYS A 49 -42.24 14.44 -13.31
CA CYS A 49 -41.84 13.22 -14.02
C CYS A 49 -41.00 13.56 -15.26
N CYS A 50 -39.94 12.78 -15.54
CA CYS A 50 -39.15 13.01 -16.76
C CYS A 50 -39.92 12.65 -18.04
N ASP A 51 -40.91 11.77 -17.95
CA ASP A 51 -41.76 11.38 -19.08
C ASP A 51 -42.96 12.32 -19.27
N GLY A 52 -43.18 13.27 -18.35
CA GLY A 52 -44.27 14.23 -18.35
C GLY A 52 -45.64 13.60 -18.09
N SER A 53 -45.69 12.42 -17.47
CA SER A 53 -46.95 11.70 -17.19
C SER A 53 -47.77 12.26 -16.02
N ASP A 54 -47.16 13.14 -15.23
CA ASP A 54 -47.73 13.91 -14.12
C ASP A 54 -48.63 15.07 -14.56
N GLU A 55 -48.47 15.56 -15.79
CA GLU A 55 -49.23 16.71 -16.31
C GLU A 55 -50.08 16.33 -17.53
N ALA A 56 -51.11 17.15 -17.77
CA ALA A 56 -51.93 17.05 -18.99
C ALA A 56 -51.07 17.02 -20.28
N ARG A 57 -51.50 16.18 -21.23
CA ARG A 57 -50.76 15.90 -22.48
C ARG A 57 -50.37 17.19 -23.21
N GLY A 58 -49.07 17.35 -23.46
CA GLY A 58 -48.50 18.48 -24.21
C GLY A 58 -47.95 19.62 -23.35
N ARG A 59 -48.08 19.55 -22.02
CA ARG A 59 -47.53 20.54 -21.08
C ARG A 59 -46.05 20.30 -20.77
N CYS A 60 -45.65 19.04 -20.62
CA CYS A 60 -44.28 18.64 -20.33
C CYS A 60 -43.63 17.89 -21.50
N LYS A 61 -42.32 18.12 -21.69
CA LYS A 61 -41.50 17.39 -22.68
C LYS A 61 -40.85 16.18 -22.02
N ASN A 62 -40.77 15.07 -22.75
CA ASN A 62 -40.05 13.90 -22.27
C ASN A 62 -38.53 14.14 -22.31
N THR A 63 -37.89 14.09 -21.15
CA THR A 63 -36.44 14.28 -20.94
C THR A 63 -35.75 13.04 -20.37
N CYS A 64 -36.44 11.90 -20.28
CA CYS A 64 -35.92 10.69 -19.64
C CYS A 64 -34.64 10.16 -20.31
N LEU A 65 -34.54 10.22 -21.63
CA LEU A 65 -33.36 9.75 -22.36
C LEU A 65 -32.12 10.60 -22.05
N ASP A 66 -32.26 11.92 -21.96
CA ASP A 66 -31.16 12.82 -21.65
C ASP A 66 -30.68 12.63 -20.20
N LYS A 67 -31.62 12.48 -19.25
CA LYS A 67 -31.30 12.18 -17.85
C LYS A 67 -30.57 10.83 -17.73
N SER A 68 -31.05 9.80 -18.43
CA SER A 68 -30.44 8.46 -18.47
C SER A 68 -29.04 8.49 -19.07
N SER A 69 -28.86 9.20 -20.19
CA SER A 69 -27.55 9.37 -20.83
C SER A 69 -26.55 10.05 -19.90
N SER A 70 -26.97 11.15 -19.27
CA SER A 70 -26.13 11.92 -18.33
C SER A 70 -25.76 11.07 -17.10
N GLN A 71 -26.71 10.33 -16.53
CA GLN A 71 -26.44 9.44 -15.38
C GLN A 71 -25.47 8.32 -15.76
N LYS A 72 -25.65 7.69 -16.92
CA LYS A 72 -24.74 6.65 -17.43
C LYS A 72 -23.33 7.20 -17.63
N GLN A 73 -23.19 8.41 -18.17
CA GLN A 73 -21.89 9.04 -18.34
C GLN A 73 -21.22 9.31 -16.99
N ALA A 74 -21.95 9.87 -16.03
CA ALA A 74 -21.43 10.12 -14.68
C ALA A 74 -20.98 8.82 -13.98
N ILE A 75 -21.73 7.72 -14.14
CA ILE A 75 -21.34 6.41 -13.60
C ILE A 75 -20.07 5.90 -14.28
N LYS A 76 -19.98 5.98 -15.62
CA LYS A 76 -18.78 5.58 -16.36
C LYS A 76 -17.55 6.36 -15.92
N ASP A 77 -17.67 7.67 -15.78
CA ASP A 77 -16.58 8.54 -15.34
C ASP A 77 -16.14 8.18 -13.92
N ARG A 78 -17.09 7.90 -13.02
CA ARG A 78 -16.80 7.47 -11.66
C ARG A 78 -16.12 6.10 -11.61
N VAL A 79 -16.57 5.15 -12.43
CA VAL A 79 -15.93 3.82 -12.55
C VAL A 79 -14.51 3.96 -13.10
N ALA A 80 -14.31 4.79 -14.12
CA ALA A 80 -12.99 5.05 -14.69
C ALA A 80 -12.03 5.65 -13.66
N GLN A 81 -12.46 6.67 -12.90
CA GLN A 81 -11.68 7.27 -11.82
C GLN A 81 -11.31 6.26 -10.71
N ILE A 82 -12.27 5.43 -10.30
CA ILE A 82 -12.03 4.38 -9.30
C ILE A 82 -11.05 3.35 -9.85
N SER A 83 -11.21 2.91 -11.10
CA SER A 83 -10.30 1.92 -11.71
C SER A 83 -8.86 2.44 -11.75
N GLN A 84 -8.65 3.68 -12.16
CA GLN A 84 -7.32 4.31 -12.17
C GLN A 84 -6.71 4.40 -10.77
N SER A 85 -7.55 4.69 -9.76
CA SER A 85 -7.11 4.78 -8.38
C SER A 85 -6.73 3.40 -7.81
N LEU A 86 -7.45 2.35 -8.21
CA LEU A 86 -7.13 0.97 -7.85
C LEU A 86 -5.83 0.52 -8.51
N ASP A 87 -5.62 0.80 -9.80
CA ASP A 87 -4.39 0.48 -10.51
C ASP A 87 -3.18 1.18 -9.87
N ARG A 88 -3.33 2.47 -9.55
CA ARG A 88 -2.27 3.20 -8.83
C ARG A 88 -1.98 2.58 -7.45
N LYS A 89 -3.01 2.13 -6.75
CA LYS A 89 -2.85 1.48 -5.45
C LYS A 89 -2.12 0.15 -5.57
N THR A 90 -2.45 -0.68 -6.56
CA THR A 90 -1.77 -1.96 -6.80
C THR A 90 -0.31 -1.75 -7.17
N ASP A 91 0.00 -0.75 -8.01
CA ASP A 91 1.37 -0.37 -8.35
C ASP A 91 2.18 0.06 -7.12
N LEU A 92 1.60 0.91 -6.26
CA LEU A 92 2.25 1.35 -5.03
C LEU A 92 2.45 0.18 -4.05
N MET A 93 1.51 -0.74 -3.95
CA MET A 93 1.65 -1.96 -3.14
C MET A 93 2.78 -2.84 -3.66
N ALA A 94 2.86 -3.04 -4.97
CA ALA A 94 3.95 -3.81 -5.58
C ALA A 94 5.31 -3.17 -5.31
N GLN A 95 5.42 -1.84 -5.48
CA GLN A 95 6.63 -1.08 -5.16
C GLN A 95 7.01 -1.20 -3.67
N ALA A 96 6.04 -1.11 -2.76
CA ALA A 96 6.31 -1.23 -1.32
C ALA A 96 6.82 -2.63 -0.94
N ILE A 97 6.26 -3.69 -1.53
CA ILE A 97 6.71 -5.07 -1.33
C ILE A 97 8.16 -5.23 -1.83
N GLN A 98 8.45 -4.75 -3.05
CA GLN A 98 9.81 -4.80 -3.61
C GLN A 98 10.79 -4.01 -2.76
N LEU A 99 10.42 -2.81 -2.32
CA LEU A 99 11.25 -1.97 -1.46
C LEU A 99 11.56 -2.68 -0.14
N LYS A 100 10.56 -3.30 0.49
CA LYS A 100 10.74 -4.07 1.72
C LYS A 100 11.67 -5.25 1.50
N ALA A 101 11.52 -6.00 0.41
CA ALA A 101 12.39 -7.12 0.07
C ALA A 101 13.84 -6.67 -0.15
N ASN A 102 14.04 -5.56 -0.87
CA ASN A 102 15.36 -4.99 -1.12
C ASN A 102 16.05 -4.54 0.18
N TRP A 103 15.33 -3.87 1.09
CA TRP A 103 15.88 -3.47 2.38
C TRP A 103 16.16 -4.67 3.29
N ALA A 104 15.32 -5.69 3.27
CA ALA A 104 15.58 -6.93 4.00
C ALA A 104 16.85 -7.63 3.48
N GLY A 105 17.05 -7.69 2.16
CA GLY A 105 18.28 -8.20 1.54
C GLY A 105 19.52 -7.40 1.94
N LYS A 106 19.46 -6.06 1.89
CA LYS A 106 20.57 -5.19 2.34
C LYS A 106 20.89 -5.38 3.81
N ALA A 107 19.87 -5.44 4.67
CA ALA A 107 20.05 -5.66 6.10
C ALA A 107 20.71 -7.04 6.38
N HIS A 108 20.36 -8.06 5.61
CA HIS A 108 21.00 -9.37 5.68
C HIS A 108 22.47 -9.31 5.25
N SER A 109 22.78 -8.68 4.11
CA SER A 109 24.17 -8.53 3.63
C SER A 109 25.03 -7.80 4.66
N ILE A 110 24.57 -6.64 5.15
CA ILE A 110 25.30 -5.85 6.14
C ILE A 110 25.51 -6.63 7.43
N ARG A 111 24.52 -7.41 7.89
CA ARG A 111 24.67 -8.25 9.08
C ARG A 111 25.72 -9.34 8.86
N SER A 112 25.67 -10.03 7.73
CA SER A 112 26.65 -11.07 7.40
C SER A 112 28.06 -10.51 7.25
N GLU A 113 28.19 -9.32 6.65
CA GLU A 113 29.46 -8.61 6.53
C GLU A 113 29.98 -8.19 7.91
N LEU A 114 29.12 -7.68 8.79
CA LEU A 114 29.48 -7.31 10.15
C LEU A 114 30.01 -8.52 10.93
N GLU A 115 29.28 -9.63 10.92
CA GLU A 115 29.69 -10.87 11.60
C GLU A 115 31.05 -11.38 11.07
N ALA A 116 31.27 -11.33 9.75
CA ALA A 116 32.54 -11.71 9.15
C ALA A 116 33.69 -10.78 9.56
N GLN A 117 33.44 -9.47 9.58
CA GLN A 117 34.45 -8.48 10.00
C GLN A 117 34.75 -8.58 11.49
N GLU A 118 33.77 -8.82 12.34
CA GLU A 118 33.96 -9.03 13.78
C GLU A 118 34.81 -10.29 14.04
N ALA A 119 34.54 -11.38 13.33
CA ALA A 119 35.35 -12.59 13.40
C ALA A 119 36.79 -12.36 12.93
N GLU A 120 36.98 -11.60 11.85
CA GLU A 120 38.30 -11.25 11.35
C GLU A 120 39.09 -10.38 12.33
N VAL A 121 38.43 -9.38 12.93
CA VAL A 121 39.05 -8.52 13.96
C VAL A 121 39.48 -9.36 15.16
N GLN A 122 38.64 -10.27 15.65
CA GLN A 122 38.99 -11.17 16.75
C GLN A 122 40.19 -12.06 16.40
N ARG A 123 40.22 -12.63 15.18
CA ARG A 123 41.34 -13.44 14.71
C ARG A 123 42.64 -12.65 14.67
N LEU A 124 42.61 -11.44 14.13
CA LEU A 124 43.78 -10.56 14.05
C LEU A 124 44.25 -10.09 15.43
N GLN A 125 43.32 -9.82 16.35
CA GLN A 125 43.66 -9.48 17.73
C GLN A 125 44.37 -10.65 18.44
N ALA A 126 43.83 -11.86 18.35
CA ALA A 126 44.47 -13.05 18.93
C ALA A 126 45.84 -13.34 18.30
N ALA A 127 45.97 -13.19 16.97
CA ALA A 127 47.24 -13.37 16.27
C ALA A 127 48.27 -12.31 16.71
N LYS A 128 47.85 -11.06 16.88
CA LYS A 128 48.70 -9.98 17.39
C LYS A 128 49.17 -10.28 18.81
N GLU A 129 48.27 -10.65 19.72
CA GLU A 129 48.62 -10.98 21.10
C GLU A 129 49.61 -12.15 21.18
N SER A 130 49.41 -13.19 20.38
CA SER A 130 50.35 -14.31 20.28
C SER A 130 51.71 -13.89 19.73
N ALA A 131 51.74 -13.00 18.73
CA ALA A 131 52.99 -12.51 18.15
C ALA A 131 53.75 -11.59 19.12
N ASP A 132 53.03 -10.72 19.83
CA ASP A 132 53.59 -9.85 20.86
C ASP A 132 54.16 -10.67 22.04
N ALA A 133 53.45 -11.74 22.46
CA ALA A 133 53.94 -12.68 23.46
C ALA A 133 55.21 -13.43 23.01
N ALA A 134 55.20 -13.98 21.78
CA ALA A 134 56.38 -14.66 21.23
C ALA A 134 57.59 -13.72 21.12
N ALA A 135 57.39 -12.47 20.70
CA ALA A 135 58.45 -11.47 20.64
C ALA A 135 58.97 -11.07 22.03
N ALA A 136 58.10 -11.05 23.05
CA ALA A 136 58.51 -10.79 24.43
C ALA A 136 59.35 -11.95 24.99
N ASP A 137 58.93 -13.20 24.75
CA ASP A 137 59.65 -14.40 25.14
C ASP A 137 61.02 -14.47 24.47
N GLU A 138 61.11 -14.20 23.17
CA GLU A 138 62.37 -14.18 22.42
C GLU A 138 63.33 -13.12 22.99
N ARG A 139 62.83 -11.90 23.29
CA ARG A 139 63.63 -10.85 23.95
C ARG A 139 64.09 -11.26 25.34
N ALA A 140 63.24 -11.93 26.13
CA ALA A 140 63.60 -12.41 27.45
C ALA A 140 64.67 -13.50 27.39
N GLN A 141 64.55 -14.43 26.44
CA GLN A 141 65.55 -15.48 26.19
C GLN A 141 66.89 -14.87 25.75
N MET A 142 66.87 -13.93 24.81
CA MET A 142 68.08 -13.22 24.36
C MET A 142 68.75 -12.46 25.52
N ALA A 143 67.97 -11.75 26.35
CA ALA A 143 68.49 -11.03 27.51
C ALA A 143 69.09 -11.98 28.56
N ALA A 144 68.45 -13.13 28.81
CA ALA A 144 68.94 -14.14 29.73
C ALA A 144 70.24 -14.80 29.22
N GLN A 145 70.32 -15.10 27.93
CA GLN A 145 71.54 -15.62 27.29
C GLN A 145 72.69 -14.62 27.37
N GLU A 146 72.42 -13.34 27.10
CA GLU A 146 73.45 -12.30 27.18
C GLU A 146 73.94 -12.12 28.63
N LEU A 147 73.04 -12.12 29.61
CA LEU A 147 73.42 -12.04 31.02
C LEU A 147 74.26 -13.25 31.46
N ALA A 148 73.90 -14.46 31.02
CA ALA A 148 74.67 -15.67 31.29
C ALA A 148 76.08 -15.58 30.69
N ARG A 149 76.18 -15.15 29.42
CA ARG A 149 77.47 -14.94 28.73
C ARG A 149 78.34 -13.89 29.45
N GLN A 150 77.74 -12.81 29.93
CA GLN A 150 78.45 -11.78 30.70
C GLN A 150 78.95 -12.33 32.04
N ALA A 151 78.13 -13.10 32.76
CA ALA A 151 78.54 -13.73 34.01
C ALA A 151 79.70 -14.72 33.83
N GLU A 152 79.65 -15.55 32.79
CA GLU A 152 80.75 -16.46 32.43
C GLU A 152 82.03 -15.69 32.07
N ALA A 153 81.92 -14.61 31.31
CA ALA A 153 83.07 -13.77 30.94
C ALA A 153 83.68 -13.06 32.17
N ASP A 154 82.84 -12.54 33.07
CA ASP A 154 83.28 -11.89 34.32
C ASP A 154 83.97 -12.90 35.25
N GLU A 155 83.45 -14.12 35.36
CA GLU A 155 84.08 -15.21 36.14
C GLU A 155 85.44 -15.60 35.54
N ALA A 156 85.53 -15.77 34.22
CA ALA A 156 86.78 -16.05 33.54
C ALA A 156 87.81 -14.93 33.71
N ALA A 157 87.38 -13.67 33.64
CA ALA A 157 88.24 -12.50 33.86
C ALA A 157 88.77 -12.45 35.30
N ARG A 158 87.92 -12.74 36.30
CA ARG A 158 88.33 -12.84 37.71
C ARG A 158 89.33 -13.97 37.94
N ALA A 159 89.11 -15.14 37.34
CA ALA A 159 90.03 -16.27 37.43
C ALA A 159 91.39 -15.97 36.79
N ALA A 160 91.41 -15.32 35.62
CA ALA A 160 92.65 -14.91 34.95
C ALA A 160 93.42 -13.85 35.76
N ALA A 161 92.72 -12.88 36.37
CA ALA A 161 93.34 -11.88 37.24
C ALA A 161 93.96 -12.52 38.50
N ALA A 162 93.32 -13.53 39.09
CA ALA A 162 93.87 -14.27 40.23
C ALA A 162 95.10 -15.10 39.84
N ALA A 163 95.11 -15.71 38.66
CA ALA A 163 96.25 -16.49 38.16
C ALA A 163 97.48 -15.62 37.83
N GLY A 164 97.30 -14.37 37.41
CA GLY A 164 98.40 -13.44 37.13
C GLY A 164 99.06 -12.80 38.36
N GLN A 165 98.51 -13.03 39.56
CA GLN A 165 99.05 -12.52 40.83
C GLN A 165 99.82 -13.60 41.63
N ALA A 166 99.94 -14.82 41.09
CA ALA A 166 100.71 -15.94 41.64
C ALA A 166 102.01 -16.14 40.84
#